data_AF-A0A1B3NCN1-F1
#
_entry.id   AF-A0A1B3NCN1-F1
#
_cell.length_a   1.000
_cell.length_b   1.000
_cell.length_c   1.000
_cell.angle_alpha   90.00
_cell.angle_beta   90.00
_cell.angle_gamma   90.00
#
_symmetry.space_group_name_H-M   'P 1'
#
loop_
_entity.id
_entity.type
_entity.pdbx_description
1 polymer ?
#
loop_
_entity_poly.entity_id
_entity_poly.type
_entity_poly.pdbx_seq_one_letter_code
_entity_poly.pdbx_strand_id
1 'polypeptide(L)'
;MSTTRSSDAMKLLDDLRRRHDALRTQLIRNQSENERADRELAEAEARAVAQFGTSDTTKLMAMVEEIRGRNAQALSDFAEQIGQIEAELQALEVRP
;
A
#
# COMPACT_ATOMS: atom_id res chain seq x y z
N MET A 1 25.24 -12.05 -57.78
CA MET A 1 25.45 -12.20 -56.31
C MET A 1 25.34 -10.90 -55.51
N SER A 2 25.45 -9.70 -56.12
CA SER A 2 25.39 -8.42 -55.37
C SER A 2 23.98 -7.99 -54.92
N THR A 3 22.93 -8.39 -55.63
CA THR A 3 21.54 -7.96 -55.38
C THR A 3 20.91 -8.64 -54.16
N THR A 4 21.26 -9.91 -53.91
CA THR A 4 20.74 -10.70 -52.78
C THR A 4 21.23 -10.18 -51.43
N ARG A 5 22.53 -9.84 -51.32
CA ARG A 5 23.10 -9.23 -50.10
C ARG A 5 22.50 -7.87 -49.77
N SER A 6 22.16 -7.07 -50.78
CA SER A 6 21.49 -5.79 -50.59
C SER A 6 20.05 -5.96 -50.06
N SER A 7 19.31 -6.94 -50.58
CA SER A 7 17.97 -7.29 -50.09
C SER A 7 17.98 -7.79 -48.64
N ASP A 8 18.93 -8.64 -48.26
CA ASP A 8 19.02 -9.16 -46.89
C ASP A 8 19.43 -8.08 -45.88
N ALA A 9 20.32 -7.16 -46.28
CA ALA A 9 20.66 -5.99 -45.48
C ALA A 9 19.46 -5.05 -45.28
N MET A 10 18.63 -4.83 -46.30
CA MET A 10 17.40 -4.03 -46.15
C MET A 10 16.38 -4.68 -45.23
N LYS A 11 16.20 -6.01 -45.28
CA LYS A 11 15.32 -6.74 -44.36
C LYS A 11 15.78 -6.63 -42.91
N LEU A 12 17.09 -6.78 -42.68
CA LEU A 12 17.66 -6.61 -41.35
C LEU A 12 17.46 -5.18 -40.82
N LEU A 13 17.65 -4.17 -41.68
CA LEU A 13 17.43 -2.78 -41.30
C LEU A 13 15.97 -2.50 -40.92
N ASP A 14 15.00 -3.03 -41.68
CA ASP A 14 13.58 -2.84 -41.34
C ASP A 14 13.20 -3.57 -40.04
N ASP A 15 13.73 -4.77 -39.79
CA ASP A 15 13.53 -5.48 -38.51
C ASP A 15 14.11 -4.70 -37.33
N LEU A 16 15.35 -4.20 -37.46
CA LEU A 16 15.99 -3.38 -36.43
C LEU A 16 15.21 -2.09 -36.16
N ARG A 17 14.69 -1.43 -37.20
CA ARG A 17 13.86 -0.23 -37.05
C ARG A 17 12.57 -0.54 -36.29
N ARG A 18 11.86 -1.61 -36.65
CA ARG A 18 10.63 -2.03 -35.94
C ARG A 18 10.89 -2.34 -34.47
N ARG A 19 11.99 -3.04 -34.16
CA ARG A 19 12.39 -3.34 -32.78
C ARG A 19 12.71 -2.06 -32.00
N HIS A 20 13.44 -1.13 -32.61
CA HIS A 20 13.73 0.17 -32.00
C HIS A 20 12.44 0.94 -31.69
N ASP A 21 11.49 0.99 -32.62
CA ASP A 21 10.24 1.72 -32.44
C ASP A 21 9.37 1.08 -31.35
N ALA A 22 9.36 -0.25 -31.26
CA ALA A 22 8.72 -0.99 -30.17
C ALA A 22 9.36 -0.68 -28.81
N LEU A 23 10.69 -0.71 -28.72
CA LEU A 23 11.43 -0.37 -27.49
C LEU A 23 11.21 1.08 -27.07
N ARG A 24 11.19 2.02 -28.02
CA ARG A 24 10.90 3.43 -27.75
C ARG A 24 9.49 3.62 -27.20
N THR A 25 8.53 2.90 -27.75
CA THR A 25 7.13 2.93 -27.27
C THR A 25 7.02 2.38 -25.85
N GLN A 26 7.70 1.26 -25.57
CA GLN A 26 7.77 0.70 -24.22
C GLN A 26 8.45 1.65 -23.23
N LEU A 27 9.54 2.31 -23.63
CA LEU A 27 10.22 3.29 -22.79
C LEU A 27 9.29 4.43 -22.38
N ILE A 28 8.58 5.04 -23.34
CA ILE A 28 7.64 6.13 -23.07
C ILE A 28 6.54 5.67 -22.11
N ARG A 29 5.98 4.47 -22.34
CA ARG A 29 4.96 3.90 -21.45
C ARG A 29 5.49 3.69 -20.04
N ASN A 30 6.66 3.07 -19.90
CA ASN A 30 7.27 2.80 -18.59
C ASN A 30 7.61 4.11 -17.86
N GLN A 31 8.07 5.14 -18.57
CA GLN A 31 8.30 6.47 -18.00
C GLN A 31 7.00 7.07 -17.47
N SER A 32 5.93 7.05 -18.26
CA SER A 32 4.62 7.55 -17.84
C SER A 32 4.04 6.78 -16.65
N GLU A 33 4.22 5.45 -16.61
CA GLU A 33 3.78 4.61 -15.50
C GLU A 33 4.59 4.91 -14.23
N ASN A 34 5.90 5.13 -14.36
CA ASN A 34 6.78 5.49 -13.25
C ASN A 34 6.41 6.87 -12.67
N GLU A 35 6.25 7.90 -13.52
CA GLU A 35 5.80 9.23 -13.09
C GLU A 35 4.43 9.18 -12.37
N ARG A 36 3.53 8.30 -12.81
CA ARG A 36 2.24 8.10 -12.16
C ARG A 36 2.43 7.45 -10.77
N ALA A 37 3.24 6.40 -10.69
CA ALA A 37 3.52 5.71 -9.42
C ALA A 37 4.16 6.65 -8.41
N ASP A 38 5.10 7.51 -8.83
CA ASP A 38 5.76 8.50 -7.98
C ASP A 38 4.75 9.53 -7.43
N ARG A 39 3.81 9.99 -8.27
CA ARG A 39 2.73 10.88 -7.81
C ARG A 39 1.81 10.19 -6.80
N GLU A 40 1.38 8.97 -7.09
CA GLU A 40 0.51 8.20 -6.19
C GLU A 40 1.19 7.91 -4.84
N LEU A 41 2.50 7.64 -4.86
CA LEU A 41 3.31 7.46 -3.65
C LEU A 41 3.40 8.76 -2.85
N ALA A 42 3.75 9.88 -3.48
CA ALA A 42 3.85 11.17 -2.80
C ALA A 42 2.51 11.59 -2.17
N GLU A 43 1.39 11.35 -2.86
CA GLU A 43 0.06 11.59 -2.29
C GLU A 43 -0.25 10.67 -1.12
N ALA A 44 0.12 9.39 -1.19
CA ALA A 44 -0.07 8.44 -0.09
C ALA A 44 0.75 8.83 1.14
N GLU A 45 2.01 9.22 0.95
CA GLU A 45 2.87 9.71 2.01
C GLU A 45 2.33 10.99 2.64
N ALA A 46 1.88 11.95 1.83
CA ALA A 46 1.27 13.18 2.32
C ALA A 46 0.01 12.90 3.15
N ARG A 47 -0.84 11.97 2.71
CA ARG A 47 -2.01 11.53 3.49
C ARG A 47 -1.61 10.87 4.80
N ALA A 48 -0.58 10.02 4.79
CA ALA A 48 -0.09 9.35 5.99
C ALA A 48 0.48 10.35 7.01
N VAL A 49 1.29 11.31 6.54
CA VAL A 49 1.80 12.39 7.40
C VAL A 49 0.67 13.28 7.93
N ALA A 50 -0.32 13.62 7.12
CA ALA A 50 -1.45 14.44 7.56
C ALA A 50 -2.33 13.74 8.63
N GLN A 51 -2.56 12.43 8.48
CA GLN A 51 -3.44 11.68 9.38
C GLN A 51 -2.72 11.14 10.62
N PHE A 52 -1.48 10.70 10.47
CA PHE A 52 -0.75 9.95 11.49
C PHE A 52 0.57 10.62 11.90
N GLY A 53 0.94 11.74 11.31
CA GLY A 53 2.19 12.46 11.58
C GLY A 53 3.43 11.85 10.95
N THR A 54 3.31 10.71 10.25
CA THR A 54 4.43 10.00 9.61
C THR A 54 3.97 9.16 8.41
N SER A 55 4.83 9.02 7.40
CA SER A 55 4.68 8.05 6.30
C SER A 55 5.51 6.77 6.49
N ASP A 56 6.33 6.73 7.53
CA ASP A 56 7.14 5.55 7.88
C ASP A 56 6.23 4.38 8.28
N THR A 57 6.19 3.36 7.41
CA THR A 57 5.35 2.18 7.56
C THR A 57 5.64 1.39 8.83
N THR A 58 6.90 1.38 9.30
CA THR A 58 7.27 0.68 10.54
C THR A 58 6.70 1.40 11.75
N LYS A 59 6.76 2.74 11.76
CA LYS A 59 6.12 3.55 12.81
C LYS A 59 4.61 3.41 12.79
N LEU A 60 3.99 3.44 11.61
CA LEU A 60 2.54 3.23 11.47
C LEU A 60 2.11 1.87 12.02
N MET A 61 2.87 0.81 11.75
CA MET A 61 2.60 -0.52 12.31
C MET A 61 2.75 -0.54 13.84
N ALA A 62 3.78 0.11 14.39
CA ALA A 62 3.94 0.22 15.83
C ALA A 62 2.74 0.94 16.49
N MET A 63 2.23 2.02 15.87
CA MET A 63 1.03 2.72 16.33
C MET A 63 -0.20 1.81 16.34
N VAL A 64 -0.39 0.98 15.31
CA VAL A 64 -1.50 0.02 15.24
C VAL A 64 -1.44 -0.98 16.40
N GLU A 65 -0.28 -1.57 16.66
CA GLU A 65 -0.12 -2.54 17.75
C GLU A 65 -0.30 -1.89 19.13
N GLU A 66 0.18 -0.67 19.31
CA GLU A 66 -0.05 0.08 20.54
C GLU A 66 -1.55 0.36 20.77
N ILE A 67 -2.27 0.81 19.74
CA ILE A 67 -3.71 1.06 19.81
C ILE A 67 -4.47 -0.24 20.11
N ARG A 68 -4.09 -1.36 19.48
CA ARG A 68 -4.68 -2.68 19.76
C ARG A 68 -4.47 -3.09 21.21
N GLY A 69 -3.27 -2.92 21.75
CA GLY A 69 -2.97 -3.19 23.14
C GLY A 69 -3.80 -2.34 24.10
N ARG A 70 -3.87 -1.02 23.85
CA ARG A 70 -4.71 -0.10 24.65
C ARG A 70 -6.19 -0.47 24.60
N ASN A 71 -6.69 -0.85 23.43
CA ASN A 71 -8.08 -1.27 23.27
C ASN A 71 -8.37 -2.58 24.00
N ALA A 72 -7.45 -3.55 23.93
CA ALA A 72 -7.60 -4.82 24.66
C ALA A 72 -7.65 -4.60 26.17
N GLN A 73 -6.81 -3.70 26.69
CA GLN A 73 -6.84 -3.32 28.10
C GLN A 73 -8.17 -2.64 28.46
N ALA A 74 -8.58 -1.63 27.69
CA ALA A 74 -9.83 -0.92 27.94
C ALA A 74 -11.06 -1.85 27.89
N LEU A 75 -11.07 -2.84 26.98
CA LEU A 75 -12.12 -3.85 26.93
C LEU A 75 -12.12 -4.75 28.17
N SER A 76 -10.94 -5.16 28.65
CA SER A 76 -10.81 -5.95 29.88
C SER A 76 -11.33 -5.17 31.09
N ASP A 77 -10.90 -3.92 31.24
CA ASP A 77 -11.31 -3.04 32.35
C ASP A 77 -12.82 -2.82 32.34
N PHE A 78 -13.39 -2.61 31.14
CA PHE A 78 -14.83 -2.44 30.98
C PHE A 78 -15.61 -3.72 31.31
N ALA A 79 -15.12 -4.89 30.90
CA ALA A 79 -15.73 -6.17 31.23
C ALA A 79 -15.73 -6.42 32.76
N GLU A 80 -14.65 -6.06 33.45
CA GLU A 80 -14.59 -6.15 34.91
C GLU A 80 -15.62 -5.24 35.58
N GLN A 81 -15.74 -3.98 35.13
CA GLN A 81 -16.74 -3.05 35.65
C GLN A 81 -18.17 -3.55 35.48
N ILE A 82 -18.49 -4.13 34.31
CA ILE A 82 -19.80 -4.72 34.07
C ILE A 82 -20.05 -5.88 35.03
N GLY A 83 -19.08 -6.79 35.20
CA GLY A 83 -19.20 -7.90 36.14
C GLY A 83 -19.40 -7.45 37.59
N GLN A 84 -18.75 -6.37 38.01
CA GLN A 84 -18.97 -5.78 39.34
C GLN A 84 -20.39 -5.23 39.49
N ILE A 85 -20.89 -4.49 38.51
CA ILE A 85 -22.26 -3.95 38.51
C ILE A 85 -23.29 -5.08 38.54
N GLU A 86 -23.09 -6.13 37.73
CA GLU A 86 -23.98 -7.30 37.71
C GLU A 86 -24.01 -8.01 39.07
N ALA A 87 -22.85 -8.17 39.71
CA ALA A 87 -22.76 -8.78 41.04
C ALA A 87 -23.45 -7.91 42.12
N GLU A 88 -23.28 -6.60 42.08
CA GLU A 88 -23.96 -5.65 42.98
C GLU A 88 -25.48 -5.69 42.82
N LEU A 89 -25.98 -5.70 41.57
CA LEU A 89 -27.39 -5.83 41.27
C LEU A 89 -27.96 -7.14 41.82
N GLN A 90 -27.27 -8.26 41.58
CA GLN A 90 -27.72 -9.56 42.06
C GLN A 90 -27.74 -9.63 43.59
N ALA A 91 -26.79 -9.00 44.28
CA ALA A 91 -26.78 -8.91 45.73
C ALA A 91 -27.97 -8.10 46.29
N LEU A 92 -28.46 -7.09 45.55
CA LEU A 92 -29.65 -6.32 45.91
C LEU A 92 -30.95 -7.10 45.67
N GLU A 93 -31.02 -7.90 44.60
CA GLU A 93 -32.20 -8.70 44.24
C GLU A 93 -32.42 -9.91 45.18
N VAL A 94 -31.36 -10.46 45.76
CA VAL A 94 -31.40 -11.62 46.67
C VAL A 94 -31.69 -11.20 48.12
N ARG A 95 -31.80 -9.90 48.40
CA ARG A 95 -32.11 -9.38 49.74
C ARG A 95 -33.62 -9.54 50.04
N PRO A 96 -34.01 -10.24 51.13
CA PRO A 96 -35.41 -10.53 51.46
C PRO A 96 -36.21 -9.29 51.87
#